data_AF-D6R999-F1
#
_entry.id   AF-D6R999-F1
#
_cell.length_a   1.000
_cell.length_b   1.000
_cell.length_c   1.000
_cell.angle_alpha   90.00
_cell.angle_beta   90.00
_cell.angle_gamma   90.00
#
_symmetry.space_group_name_H-M   'P 1'
#
loop_
_entity.id
_entity.type
_entity.pdbx_description
1 polymer ?
#
loop_
_entity_poly.entity_id
_entity_poly.type
_entity_poly.pdbx_seq_one_letter_code
_entity_poly.pdbx_strand_id
1 'polypeptide(L)' 'MHSLPGVVAVGYINEAIDEGNPLRTLETLLLPTANISDVDPAHAQHYQDVLYHAKSQKLG' A
#
# COMPACT_ATOMS: atom_id res chain seq x y z
N MET A 1 14.96 -18.31 -6.89
CA MET A 1 13.51 -18.24 -6.62
C MET A 1 13.02 -16.91 -7.17
N HIS A 2 12.13 -16.91 -8.17
CA HIS A 2 11.52 -15.67 -8.66
C HIS A 2 10.32 -15.35 -7.77
N SER A 3 10.37 -14.25 -7.05
CA SER A 3 9.22 -13.72 -6.31
C SER A 3 8.12 -13.35 -7.32
N LEU A 4 6.88 -13.74 -7.05
CA LEU A 4 5.74 -13.32 -7.87
C LEU A 4 5.57 -11.81 -7.74
N PRO A 5 5.29 -11.06 -8.83
CA PRO A 5 5.18 -9.60 -8.81
C PRO A 5 4.24 -9.05 -7.73
N GLY A 6 3.13 -9.76 -7.48
CA GLY A 6 2.16 -9.37 -6.44
C GLY A 6 2.69 -9.48 -5.01
N VAL A 7 3.58 -10.44 -4.71
CA VAL A 7 4.18 -10.56 -3.37
C VAL A 7 5.12 -9.39 -3.09
N VAL A 8 5.85 -8.95 -4.13
CA VAL A 8 6.74 -7.79 -4.04
C VAL A 8 5.94 -6.50 -3.84
N ALA A 9 4.83 -6.32 -4.56
CA ALA A 9 3.96 -5.16 -4.40
C ALA A 9 3.35 -5.05 -2.99
N VAL A 10 2.89 -6.18 -2.42
CA VAL A 10 2.37 -6.22 -1.03
C VAL A 10 3.47 -5.83 -0.03
N GLY A 11 4.73 -6.21 -0.28
CA GLY A 11 5.87 -5.79 0.53
C GLY A 11 6.02 -4.27 0.55
N TYR A 12 6.08 -3.64 -0.62
CA TYR A 12 6.22 -2.18 -0.73
C TYR A 12 5.04 -1.43 -0.12
N ILE A 13 3.81 -1.90 -0.34
CA ILE A 13 2.62 -1.28 0.26
C ILE A 13 2.70 -1.33 1.80
N ASN A 14 3.06 -2.48 2.37
CA ASN A 14 3.21 -2.60 3.83
C ASN A 14 4.31 -1.70 4.39
N GLU A 15 5.44 -1.59 3.70
CA GLU A 15 6.54 -0.69 4.09
C GLU A 15 6.11 0.78 4.09
N ALA A 16 5.43 1.23 3.02
CA ALA A 16 4.92 2.60 2.93
C ALA A 16 3.87 2.91 4.01
N ILE A 17 3.00 1.94 4.33
CA ILE A 17 2.04 2.06 5.42
C ILE A 17 2.77 2.22 6.77
N ASP A 18 3.83 1.42 7.00
CA ASP A 18 4.64 1.48 8.23
C ASP A 18 5.44 2.78 8.36
N GLU A 19 5.88 3.36 7.25
CA GLU A 19 6.49 4.70 7.22
C GLU A 19 5.53 5.81 7.66
N GLY A 20 4.21 5.56 7.61
CA GLY A 20 3.22 6.58 7.96
C GLY A 20 3.15 7.72 6.94
N ASN A 21 3.62 7.51 5.71
CA ASN A 21 3.69 8.54 4.67
C ASN A 21 2.61 8.32 3.59
N PRO A 22 1.56 9.16 3.56
CA PRO A 22 0.45 9.04 2.61
C PRO A 22 0.85 9.10 1.15
N LEU A 23 1.88 9.89 0.80
CA LEU A 23 2.35 9.97 -0.58
C LEU A 23 3.08 8.69 -0.99
N ARG A 24 3.88 8.11 -0.09
CA ARG A 24 4.53 6.81 -0.31
C ARG A 24 3.50 5.70 -0.48
N THR A 25 2.46 5.72 0.36
CA THR A 25 1.38 4.73 0.26
C THR A 25 0.65 4.87 -1.06
N LEU A 26 0.35 6.09 -1.51
CA LEU A 26 -0.21 6.32 -2.85
C LEU A 26 0.73 5.82 -3.97
N GLU A 27 2.03 6.13 -3.90
CA GLU A 27 3.02 5.68 -4.90
C GLU A 27 3.04 4.16 -5.04
N THR A 28 2.99 3.43 -3.92
CA THR A 28 3.02 1.97 -3.91
C THR A 28 1.70 1.35 -4.41
N LEU A 29 0.56 2.00 -4.17
CA LEU A 29 -0.74 1.61 -4.73
C LEU A 29 -0.80 1.81 -6.25
N LEU A 30 -0.07 2.79 -6.79
CA LEU A 30 0.01 3.08 -8.23
C LEU A 30 1.01 2.20 -8.99
N LEU A 31 1.79 1.34 -8.30
CA LEU A 31 2.74 0.47 -8.96
C LEU A 31 2.02 -0.51 -9.91
N PRO A 32 2.49 -0.70 -11.15
CA PRO A 32 1.89 -1.66 -12.08
C PRO A 32 1.84 -3.09 -11.51
N THR A 33 2.79 -3.44 -10.65
CA THR A 33 2.88 -4.74 -9.98
C THR A 33 1.83 -4.94 -8.88
N ALA A 34 1.23 -3.85 -8.37
CA ALA A 34 0.15 -3.91 -7.38
C ALA A 34 -1.19 -4.31 -8.01
N ASN A 35 -1.37 -4.07 -9.32
CA ASN A 35 -2.57 -4.42 -10.07
C ASN A 35 -3.89 -3.91 -9.42
N ILE A 36 -3.87 -2.66 -8.95
CA ILE A 36 -5.00 -1.96 -8.35
C ILE A 36 -5.52 -0.94 -9.35
N SER A 37 -6.81 -1.00 -9.69
CA SER A 37 -7.48 -0.01 -10.54
C SER A 37 -8.11 1.10 -9.70
N ASP A 38 -8.42 2.24 -10.34
CA ASP A 38 -9.23 3.32 -9.77
C ASP A 38 -8.63 3.97 -8.50
N VAL A 39 -7.30 3.95 -8.38
CA VAL A 39 -6.57 4.69 -7.36
C VAL A 39 -6.68 6.19 -7.67
N ASP A 40 -7.28 6.95 -6.77
CA ASP A 40 -7.44 8.40 -6.89
C ASP A 40 -6.38 9.12 -6.01
N PRO A 41 -5.44 9.86 -6.63
CA PRO A 41 -4.42 10.62 -5.91
C PRO A 41 -4.95 11.60 -4.84
N ALA A 42 -6.19 12.08 -4.97
CA ALA A 42 -6.81 12.97 -3.99
C ALA A 42 -7.01 12.31 -2.62
N HIS A 43 -7.00 10.98 -2.56
CA HIS A 43 -7.30 10.20 -1.36
C HIS A 43 -6.06 9.65 -0.65
N ALA A 44 -4.85 10.15 -0.95
CA ALA A 44 -3.59 9.65 -0.37
C ALA A 44 -3.63 9.48 1.17
N GLN A 45 -4.10 10.51 1.88
CA GLN A 45 -4.27 10.48 3.35
C GLN A 45 -5.26 9.41 3.78
N HIS A 46 -6.41 9.34 3.11
CA HIS A 46 -7.44 8.35 3.41
C HIS A 46 -6.94 6.92 3.22
N TYR A 47 -6.21 6.64 2.13
CA TYR A 47 -5.61 5.34 1.90
C TYR A 47 -4.62 4.95 3.01
N GLN A 48 -3.75 5.89 3.42
CA GLN A 48 -2.84 5.65 4.54
C GLN A 48 -3.59 5.29 5.82
N ASP A 49 -4.57 6.09 6.21
CA ASP A 49 -5.29 5.89 7.47
C ASP A 49 -6.02 4.54 7.50
N VAL A 50 -6.79 4.24 6.46
CA VAL A 50 -7.60 3.01 6.41
C VAL A 50 -6.71 1.77 6.33
N LEU A 51 -5.64 1.80 5.52
CA LEU A 51 -4.73 0.67 5.39
C LEU A 51 -3.88 0.44 6.65
N TYR A 52 -3.45 1.52 7.31
CA TYR A 52 -2.76 1.43 8.60
C TYR A 52 -3.65 0.78 9.66
N HIS A 53 -4.89 1.27 9.82
CA HIS A 53 -5.85 0.69 10.75
C HIS A 53 -6.13 -0.79 10.44
N ALA A 54 -6.39 -1.13 9.18
CA ALA A 54 -6.62 -2.51 8.76
C ALA A 54 -5.42 -3.42 9.05
N LYS A 55 -4.19 -2.93 8.83
CA LYS A 55 -2.95 -3.67 9.14
C LYS A 55 -2.78 -3.89 10.64
N SER A 56 -3.04 -2.87 11.46
CA SER A 56 -2.96 -2.98 12.92
C SER A 56 -3.97 -3.98 13.49
N GLN A 57 -5.19 -4.06 12.92
CA GLN A 57 -6.21 -5.02 13.34
C GLN A 57 -5.87 -6.48 12.98
N LYS A 58 -5.04 -6.70 11.97
CA LYS A 58 -4.58 -8.04 11.59
C LYS A 58 -3.43 -8.55 12.48
N LEU A 59 -2.71 -7.64 13.14
CA LEU A 59 -1.58 -7.94 14.01
C LEU A 59 -1.97 -8.11 15.49
N GLY A 60 -3.19 -7.69 15.87
CA GLY A 60 -3.78 -7.94 17.20
C GLY A 60 -4.63 -9.20 17.21
#